data_AF-A0A3A8N319-F1
#
_entry.id   AF-A0A3A8N319-F1
#
_cell.length_a   1.000
_cell.length_b   1.000
_cell.length_c   1.000
_cell.angle_alpha   90.00
_cell.angle_beta   90.00
_cell.angle_gamma   90.00
#
_symmetry.space_group_name_H-M   'P 1'
#
loop_
_entity.id
_entity.type
_entity.pdbx_description
1 polymer ?
#
loop_
_entity_poly.entity_id
_entity_poly.type
_entity_poly.pdbx_seq_one_letter_code
_entity_poly.pdbx_strand_id
1 'polypeptide(L)'
;MGCVVLLGACGEKAPEEGALRVSVKYGSFKPACVRVEVQDTKGHTGATDIPASQFQKRETQEVLVAVLRKAEWERALSVTVSSLASVKEGRCDGAVLERNASQPIPVPPKAFARHDVTLVAVDEDGDGSPVNVQWAEGSDCNDDDPSFRPGAEEACGGTVDLNCNGLKGCQDSSCREAACDDGNLCTDNDRCEGSGVEAKCVGAARQCSAAAGCIVGVCNQSTGACSEGPAQAGTSCVDANACTVGDTCNGSGACVSGTPTPCPEQKCFLPATSGCTGNNSCSYAPDPAQVGDVCLTSSGARAGLCRKGDGVCSAFPYRPSNFDPDAVDPADLVTLRTAGTVTFNSDTLKWDPESSVTDPNLIKARALPQSGGAPALVLIPVNSVVLGGTLTLEGSRPVILAVYGDAVLDQSILARGRADVPGAGGNQACAPSTLNGSFGNKEGGGGGGGGNGTAGAEGGLGFSGAAQGQAGAARANTLQPLLGGCAGGDGGGVAPAIPGKGGAGGGAIQISVARELTVSKVISTSGGG
;
A
#
# COMPACT_ATOMS: atom_id res chain seq x y z
N MET A 1 -22.03 61.31 -67.75
CA MET A 1 -22.89 60.83 -66.65
C MET A 1 -23.94 59.86 -67.20
N GLY A 2 -24.07 58.70 -66.55
CA GLY A 2 -25.28 57.87 -66.37
C GLY A 2 -25.98 57.26 -67.58
N CYS A 3 -25.95 55.93 -67.72
CA CYS A 3 -27.08 55.19 -68.28
C CYS A 3 -28.26 55.47 -67.36
N VAL A 4 -29.35 56.05 -67.88
CA VAL A 4 -30.48 56.44 -67.06
C VAL A 4 -31.38 55.21 -66.96
N VAL A 5 -31.12 54.40 -65.92
CA VAL A 5 -32.02 53.33 -65.50
C VAL A 5 -33.09 54.00 -64.64
N LEU A 6 -34.32 54.04 -65.13
CA LEU A 6 -35.44 54.69 -64.45
C LEU A 6 -36.37 53.66 -63.83
N LEU A 7 -36.70 53.88 -62.58
CA LEU A 7 -37.85 53.31 -61.92
C LEU A 7 -39.09 54.11 -62.34
N GLY A 8 -39.95 53.52 -63.15
CA GLY A 8 -41.26 54.10 -63.50
C GLY A 8 -41.48 54.27 -64.99
N ALA A 9 -42.51 53.55 -65.47
CA ALA A 9 -43.20 53.68 -66.74
C ALA A 9 -42.33 54.02 -67.97
N CYS A 10 -41.98 52.99 -68.76
CA CYS A 10 -41.58 53.22 -70.13
C CYS A 10 -42.66 54.01 -70.85
N GLY A 11 -42.33 55.19 -71.39
CA GLY A 11 -43.22 55.92 -72.29
C GLY A 11 -43.68 54.99 -73.43
N GLU A 12 -44.89 55.21 -73.94
CA GLU A 12 -45.46 54.36 -75.00
C GLU A 12 -44.62 54.32 -76.27
N LYS A 13 -43.77 55.34 -76.48
CA LYS A 13 -42.85 55.45 -77.61
C LYS A 13 -41.43 55.02 -77.23
N ALA A 14 -40.87 54.09 -78.01
CA ALA A 14 -39.49 53.63 -77.82
C ALA A 14 -38.47 54.74 -78.12
N PRO A 15 -37.40 54.87 -77.32
CA PRO A 15 -36.31 55.80 -77.60
C PRO A 15 -35.60 55.48 -78.91
N GLU A 16 -34.96 56.49 -79.52
CA GLU A 16 -34.19 56.33 -80.77
C GLU A 16 -33.16 55.19 -80.68
N GLU A 17 -32.44 55.10 -79.56
CA GLU A 17 -31.42 54.08 -79.33
C GLU A 17 -31.97 52.71 -78.88
N GLY A 18 -33.28 52.61 -78.64
CA GLY A 18 -33.93 51.41 -78.09
C GLY A 18 -33.88 51.33 -76.56
N ALA A 19 -34.75 50.50 -75.99
CA ALA A 19 -34.79 50.28 -74.54
C ALA A 19 -35.12 48.81 -74.21
N LEU A 20 -34.60 48.34 -73.09
CA LEU A 20 -34.87 47.01 -72.56
C LEU A 20 -35.79 47.14 -71.34
N ARG A 21 -36.94 46.45 -71.40
CA ARG A 21 -37.88 46.32 -70.29
C ARG A 21 -37.53 45.06 -69.52
N VAL A 22 -37.06 45.21 -68.29
CA VAL A 22 -36.81 44.10 -67.38
C VAL A 22 -37.98 44.01 -66.42
N SER A 23 -38.72 42.91 -66.46
CA SER A 23 -39.74 42.55 -65.47
C SER A 23 -39.13 41.55 -64.50
N VAL A 24 -39.11 41.90 -63.22
CA VAL A 24 -38.66 41.02 -62.14
C VAL A 24 -39.85 40.64 -61.30
N LYS A 25 -40.28 39.39 -61.38
CA LYS A 25 -41.27 38.82 -60.48
C LYS A 25 -40.58 38.17 -59.29
N TYR A 26 -41.16 38.27 -58.10
CA TYR A 26 -40.68 37.58 -56.91
C TYR A 26 -41.80 36.72 -56.31
N GLY A 27 -41.42 35.64 -55.62
CA GLY A 27 -42.34 34.72 -54.95
C GLY A 27 -42.98 35.30 -53.68
N SER A 28 -43.37 34.44 -52.74
CA SER A 28 -43.88 34.86 -51.42
C SER A 28 -42.81 35.62 -50.62
N PHE A 29 -41.54 35.24 -50.75
CA PHE A 29 -40.44 35.98 -50.14
C PHE A 29 -40.31 37.37 -50.77
N LYS A 30 -40.43 38.39 -49.95
CA LYS A 30 -40.33 39.79 -50.37
C LYS A 30 -38.89 40.29 -50.19
N PRO A 31 -38.10 40.44 -51.27
CA PRO A 31 -36.72 40.91 -51.14
C PRO A 31 -36.69 42.35 -50.60
N ALA A 32 -35.77 42.61 -49.67
CA ALA A 32 -35.58 43.95 -49.12
C ALA A 32 -35.09 44.93 -50.20
N CYS A 33 -34.32 44.44 -51.18
CA CYS A 33 -33.86 45.22 -52.32
C CYS A 33 -33.67 44.35 -53.57
N VAL A 34 -33.96 44.89 -54.76
CA VAL A 34 -33.62 44.28 -56.05
C VAL A 34 -32.59 45.16 -56.76
N ARG A 35 -31.44 44.59 -57.11
CA ARG A 35 -30.41 45.22 -57.92
C ARG A 35 -30.51 44.70 -59.36
N VAL A 36 -30.62 45.62 -60.32
CA VAL A 36 -30.55 45.29 -61.76
C VAL A 36 -29.32 45.92 -62.34
N GLU A 37 -28.40 45.08 -62.79
CA GLU A 37 -27.14 45.44 -63.42
C GLU A 37 -27.20 45.12 -64.91
N VAL A 38 -26.62 45.98 -65.73
CA VAL A 38 -26.55 45.80 -67.18
C VAL A 38 -25.14 46.04 -67.67
N GLN A 39 -24.72 45.23 -68.65
CA GLN A 39 -23.38 45.29 -69.22
C GLN A 39 -23.39 44.95 -70.71
N ASP A 40 -22.47 45.55 -71.48
CA ASP A 40 -22.13 45.13 -72.84
C ASP A 40 -20.77 44.41 -72.91
N THR A 41 -20.43 43.82 -74.06
CA THR A 41 -19.18 43.05 -74.19
C THR A 41 -17.92 43.92 -74.27
N LYS A 42 -18.09 45.25 -74.41
CA LYS A 42 -17.01 46.25 -74.39
C LYS A 42 -16.71 46.78 -72.98
N GLY A 43 -17.43 46.30 -71.97
CA GLY A 43 -17.20 46.66 -70.57
C GLY A 43 -17.95 47.90 -70.11
N HIS A 44 -18.90 48.43 -70.88
CA HIS A 44 -19.79 49.46 -70.38
C HIS A 44 -20.78 48.83 -69.39
N THR A 45 -20.98 49.48 -68.25
CA THR A 45 -21.86 48.98 -67.18
C THR A 45 -22.81 50.05 -66.66
N GLY A 46 -23.91 49.60 -66.09
CA GLY A 46 -24.91 50.44 -65.43
C GLY A 46 -25.68 49.59 -64.43
N ALA A 47 -26.13 50.19 -63.33
CA ALA A 47 -26.90 49.49 -62.32
C ALA A 47 -27.95 50.41 -61.71
N THR A 48 -29.03 49.81 -61.22
CA THR A 48 -29.99 50.47 -60.35
C THR A 48 -30.29 49.58 -59.16
N ASP A 49 -30.44 50.23 -58.01
CA ASP A 49 -30.91 49.62 -56.77
C ASP A 49 -32.36 50.01 -56.54
N ILE A 50 -33.16 49.04 -56.14
CA ILE A 50 -34.59 49.20 -55.98
C ILE A 50 -34.95 48.68 -54.59
N PRO A 51 -34.95 49.55 -53.57
CA PRO A 51 -35.46 49.20 -52.25
C PRO A 51 -36.92 48.75 -52.33
N ALA A 52 -37.32 47.81 -51.46
CA ALA A 52 -38.70 47.31 -51.38
C ALA A 52 -39.75 48.43 -51.20
N SER A 53 -39.35 49.56 -50.59
CA SER A 53 -40.19 50.75 -50.46
C SER A 53 -40.59 51.35 -51.81
N GLN A 54 -39.84 51.10 -52.88
CA GLN A 54 -40.04 51.64 -54.24
C GLN A 54 -40.72 50.65 -55.21
N PHE A 55 -41.14 49.47 -54.75
CA PHE A 55 -41.81 48.49 -55.62
C PHE A 55 -43.17 49.01 -56.10
N GLN A 56 -43.35 49.06 -57.42
CA GLN A 56 -44.44 49.79 -58.10
C GLN A 56 -45.72 48.95 -58.31
N LYS A 57 -45.66 47.62 -58.14
CA LYS A 57 -46.80 46.69 -58.28
C LYS A 57 -46.78 45.59 -57.23
N ARG A 58 -46.94 45.96 -55.96
CA ARG A 58 -46.79 45.04 -54.82
C ARG A 58 -47.84 43.93 -54.84
N GLU A 59 -49.04 44.24 -55.31
CA GLU A 59 -50.18 43.32 -55.49
C GLU A 59 -49.95 42.22 -56.54
N THR A 60 -49.01 42.41 -57.46
CA THR A 60 -48.62 41.38 -58.46
C THR A 60 -47.20 40.87 -58.26
N GLN A 61 -46.54 41.24 -57.16
CA GLN A 61 -45.15 40.90 -56.84
C GLN A 61 -44.18 41.15 -58.02
N GLU A 62 -44.34 42.29 -58.70
CA GLU A 62 -43.58 42.62 -59.91
C GLU A 62 -42.84 43.96 -59.75
N VAL A 63 -41.55 43.97 -60.08
CA VAL A 63 -40.71 45.16 -60.19
C VAL A 63 -40.37 45.38 -61.66
N LEU A 64 -40.70 46.55 -62.19
CA LEU A 64 -40.42 46.89 -63.58
C LEU A 64 -39.26 47.89 -63.66
N VAL A 65 -38.29 47.58 -64.51
CA VAL A 65 -37.10 48.40 -64.73
C VAL A 65 -36.94 48.71 -66.20
N ALA A 66 -36.79 50.00 -66.50
CA ALA A 66 -36.51 50.47 -67.85
C ALA A 66 -35.00 50.73 -68.00
N VAL A 67 -34.36 49.99 -68.90
CA VAL A 67 -32.95 50.19 -69.25
C VAL A 67 -32.89 50.91 -70.60
N LEU A 68 -32.51 52.18 -70.58
CA LEU A 68 -32.32 52.98 -71.78
C LEU A 68 -30.94 52.72 -72.37
N ARG A 69 -30.88 52.16 -73.59
CA ARG A 69 -29.60 51.93 -74.28
C ARG A 69 -29.01 53.27 -74.72
N LYS A 70 -27.69 53.41 -74.64
CA LYS A 70 -27.00 54.59 -75.19
C LYS A 70 -26.36 54.30 -76.53
N ALA A 71 -26.07 55.35 -77.29
CA ALA A 71 -25.45 55.26 -78.60
C ALA A 71 -24.06 54.59 -78.55
N GLU A 72 -23.27 54.84 -77.49
CA GLU A 72 -21.91 54.31 -77.32
C GLU A 72 -21.83 52.85 -76.85
N TRP A 73 -22.95 52.29 -76.38
CA TRP A 73 -23.04 50.89 -75.95
C TRP A 73 -23.24 49.98 -77.16
N GLU A 74 -23.00 48.68 -76.99
CA GLU A 74 -23.38 47.70 -78.01
C GLU A 74 -24.91 47.50 -78.11
N ARG A 75 -25.34 46.82 -79.17
CA ARG A 75 -26.77 46.54 -79.41
C ARG A 75 -27.27 45.28 -78.70
N ALA A 76 -26.41 44.59 -77.95
CA ALA A 76 -26.80 43.47 -77.11
C ALA A 76 -26.34 43.72 -75.67
N LEU A 77 -27.24 43.62 -74.71
CA LEU A 77 -26.98 43.88 -73.30
C LEU A 77 -27.23 42.63 -72.47
N SER A 78 -26.29 42.27 -71.61
CA SER A 78 -26.53 41.27 -70.55
C SER A 78 -27.11 41.95 -69.33
N VAL A 79 -28.11 41.33 -68.71
CA VAL A 79 -28.76 41.80 -67.49
C VAL A 79 -28.44 40.82 -66.37
N THR A 80 -28.09 41.33 -65.19
CA THR A 80 -28.03 40.55 -63.96
C THR A 80 -29.02 41.13 -62.96
N VAL A 81 -29.96 40.31 -62.49
CA VAL A 81 -30.91 40.66 -61.44
C VAL A 81 -30.49 39.96 -60.17
N SER A 82 -30.38 40.69 -59.06
CA SER A 82 -30.07 40.13 -57.75
C SER A 82 -31.10 40.58 -56.71
N SER A 83 -31.57 39.66 -55.87
CA SER A 83 -32.28 39.99 -54.62
C SER A 83 -31.27 40.12 -53.48
N LEU A 84 -31.44 41.15 -52.65
CA LEU A 84 -30.57 41.41 -51.51
C LEU A 84 -31.37 41.53 -50.22
N ALA A 85 -30.75 41.06 -49.13
CA ALA A 85 -31.37 40.95 -47.81
C ALA A 85 -31.57 42.29 -47.10
N SER A 86 -30.87 43.37 -47.50
CA SER A 86 -31.00 44.66 -46.81
C SER A 86 -30.86 45.88 -47.72
N VAL A 87 -31.15 47.05 -47.14
CA VAL A 87 -30.98 48.36 -47.76
C VAL A 87 -30.16 49.23 -46.81
N LYS A 88 -29.09 49.84 -47.31
CA LYS A 88 -28.28 50.80 -46.56
C LYS A 88 -28.21 52.11 -47.33
N GLU A 89 -28.59 53.20 -46.67
CA GLU A 89 -28.61 54.55 -47.26
C GLU A 89 -29.38 54.62 -48.60
N GLY A 90 -30.46 53.83 -48.74
CA GLY A 90 -31.29 53.79 -49.94
C GLY A 90 -30.70 52.98 -51.11
N ARG A 91 -29.59 52.27 -50.91
CA ARG A 91 -28.99 51.34 -51.88
C ARG A 91 -29.11 49.90 -51.41
N CYS A 92 -29.09 48.97 -52.35
CA CYS A 92 -29.11 47.54 -52.01
C CYS A 92 -27.79 47.19 -51.31
N ASP A 93 -27.90 46.51 -50.17
CA ASP A 93 -26.78 46.10 -49.34
C ASP A 93 -27.03 44.69 -48.77
N GLY A 94 -26.05 44.14 -48.06
CA GLY A 94 -26.16 42.83 -47.43
C GLY A 94 -25.97 41.67 -48.40
N ALA A 95 -26.33 40.47 -47.94
CA ALA A 95 -26.16 39.24 -48.69
C ALA A 95 -27.04 39.22 -49.94
N VAL A 96 -26.48 38.71 -51.05
CA VAL A 96 -27.24 38.38 -52.26
C VAL A 96 -27.94 37.05 -51.99
N LEU A 97 -29.28 37.05 -52.07
CA LEU A 97 -30.11 35.87 -51.83
C LEU A 97 -30.24 35.03 -53.10
N GLU A 98 -30.49 35.70 -54.22
CA GLU A 98 -30.59 35.07 -55.53
C GLU A 98 -29.94 35.97 -56.58
N ARG A 99 -29.34 35.37 -57.60
CA ARG A 99 -28.75 36.06 -58.74
C ARG A 99 -29.15 35.35 -60.03
N ASN A 100 -29.77 36.07 -60.95
CA ASN A 100 -30.14 35.59 -62.26
C ASN A 100 -29.42 36.42 -63.33
N ALA A 101 -28.62 35.78 -64.18
CA ALA A 101 -27.89 36.44 -65.27
C ALA A 101 -28.43 35.99 -66.63
N SER A 102 -28.67 36.97 -67.51
CA SER A 102 -29.17 36.74 -68.86
C SER A 102 -28.03 36.47 -69.85
N GLN A 103 -28.34 35.76 -70.94
CA GLN A 103 -27.56 35.89 -72.17
C GLN A 103 -27.72 37.31 -72.77
N PRO A 104 -26.81 37.78 -73.65
CA PRO A 104 -26.93 39.10 -74.26
C PRO A 104 -28.26 39.25 -75.03
N ILE A 105 -29.06 40.24 -74.65
CA ILE A 105 -30.38 40.53 -75.22
C ILE A 105 -30.23 41.62 -76.29
N PRO A 106 -30.61 41.37 -77.55
CA PRO A 106 -30.63 42.40 -78.58
C PRO A 106 -31.61 43.54 -78.25
N VAL A 107 -31.13 44.78 -78.28
CA VAL A 107 -31.91 46.00 -78.06
C VAL A 107 -31.96 46.80 -79.37
N PRO A 108 -32.96 46.54 -80.24
CA PRO A 108 -33.07 47.24 -81.51
C PRO A 108 -33.43 48.74 -81.32
N PRO A 109 -32.92 49.64 -82.19
CA PRO A 109 -33.28 51.05 -82.15
C PRO A 109 -34.78 51.24 -82.40
N LYS A 110 -35.38 52.26 -81.80
CA LYS A 110 -36.82 52.57 -81.89
C LYS A 110 -37.75 51.43 -81.49
N ALA A 111 -37.27 50.48 -80.69
CA ALA A 111 -38.05 49.34 -80.21
C ALA A 111 -37.76 49.02 -78.75
N PHE A 112 -38.68 48.28 -78.13
CA PHE A 112 -38.52 47.74 -76.79
C PHE A 112 -38.17 46.25 -76.87
N ALA A 113 -37.03 45.88 -76.31
CA ALA A 113 -36.75 44.49 -75.98
C ALA A 113 -37.36 44.16 -74.60
N ARG A 114 -37.65 42.88 -74.34
CA ARG A 114 -38.23 42.42 -73.08
C ARG A 114 -37.39 41.30 -72.49
N HIS A 115 -37.20 41.35 -71.18
CA HIS A 115 -36.62 40.28 -70.39
C HIS A 115 -37.43 40.10 -69.12
N ASP A 116 -37.91 38.89 -68.89
CA ASP A 116 -38.66 38.53 -67.70
C ASP A 116 -37.78 37.63 -66.82
N VAL A 117 -37.66 37.96 -65.53
CA VAL A 117 -36.92 37.21 -64.53
C VAL A 117 -37.86 36.87 -63.39
N THR A 118 -37.82 35.62 -62.93
CA THR A 118 -38.53 35.19 -61.72
C THR A 118 -37.50 34.84 -60.65
N LEU A 119 -37.60 35.53 -59.52
CA LEU A 119 -36.95 35.18 -58.27
C LEU A 119 -37.81 34.11 -57.57
N VAL A 120 -37.18 33.01 -57.16
CA VAL A 120 -37.82 31.75 -56.72
C VAL A 120 -37.83 31.56 -55.21
N ALA A 121 -37.25 32.49 -54.44
CA ALA A 121 -37.35 32.48 -52.98
C ALA A 121 -38.82 32.44 -52.52
N VAL A 122 -39.10 31.55 -51.57
CA VAL A 122 -40.41 31.34 -50.93
C VAL A 122 -40.22 31.50 -49.42
N ASP A 123 -41.18 32.14 -48.77
CA ASP A 123 -41.28 32.35 -47.32
C ASP A 123 -42.79 32.30 -47.01
N GLU A 124 -43.29 31.10 -46.70
CA GLU A 124 -44.73 30.83 -46.50
C GLU A 124 -45.16 31.13 -45.06
N ASP A 125 -44.30 30.89 -44.07
CA ASP A 125 -44.58 31.17 -42.66
C ASP A 125 -44.35 32.64 -42.24
N GLY A 126 -43.68 33.43 -43.08
CA GLY A 126 -43.50 34.87 -42.92
C GLY A 126 -42.44 35.24 -41.89
N ASP A 127 -41.52 34.33 -41.57
CA ASP A 127 -40.49 34.55 -40.56
C ASP A 127 -39.23 35.25 -41.10
N GLY A 128 -39.18 35.44 -42.41
CA GLY A 128 -38.13 36.15 -43.12
C GLY A 128 -36.98 35.25 -43.60
N SER A 129 -37.10 33.94 -43.45
CA SER A 129 -36.10 32.95 -43.85
C SER A 129 -36.55 32.19 -45.10
N PRO A 130 -35.97 32.48 -46.28
CA PRO A 130 -36.45 31.86 -47.51
C PRO A 130 -35.98 30.41 -47.71
N VAL A 131 -36.81 29.60 -48.33
CA VAL A 131 -36.43 28.30 -48.92
C VAL A 131 -36.05 28.42 -50.41
N ASN A 132 -35.42 27.36 -50.94
CA ASN A 132 -34.96 27.25 -52.34
C ASN A 132 -33.85 28.24 -52.77
N VAL A 133 -33.11 28.82 -51.82
CA VAL A 133 -32.00 29.74 -52.10
C VAL A 133 -30.70 29.30 -51.44
N GLN A 134 -29.56 29.49 -52.10
CA GLN A 134 -28.25 29.33 -51.46
C GLN A 134 -27.89 30.63 -50.73
N TRP A 135 -28.40 30.76 -49.50
CA TRP A 135 -28.14 31.90 -48.62
C TRP A 135 -27.07 31.56 -47.58
N ALA A 136 -26.26 32.54 -47.21
CA ALA A 136 -25.13 32.38 -46.29
C ALA A 136 -25.56 31.95 -44.87
N GLU A 137 -26.80 32.26 -44.48
CA GLU A 137 -27.36 31.88 -43.17
C GLU A 137 -28.03 30.49 -43.20
N GLY A 138 -28.16 29.87 -44.38
CA GLY A 138 -28.90 28.61 -44.56
C GLY A 138 -30.28 28.86 -45.15
N SER A 139 -30.90 27.82 -45.70
CA SER A 139 -32.33 27.85 -46.04
C SER A 139 -33.13 27.46 -44.82
N ASP A 140 -34.35 27.96 -44.72
CA ASP A 140 -35.30 27.40 -43.76
C ASP A 140 -35.54 25.90 -44.04
N CYS A 141 -35.57 25.13 -42.96
CA CYS A 141 -35.78 23.70 -42.94
C CYS A 141 -37.26 23.33 -42.81
N ASN A 142 -38.15 24.25 -42.43
CA ASN A 142 -39.59 24.04 -42.37
C ASN A 142 -40.42 25.33 -42.60
N ASP A 143 -40.65 25.65 -43.88
CA ASP A 143 -41.38 26.85 -44.39
C ASP A 143 -42.87 26.94 -44.01
N ASP A 144 -43.38 25.97 -43.24
CA ASP A 144 -44.74 25.94 -42.71
C ASP A 144 -44.82 26.39 -41.23
N ASP A 145 -43.68 26.58 -40.53
CA ASP A 145 -43.63 26.90 -39.09
C ASP A 145 -42.53 27.93 -38.76
N PRO A 146 -42.91 29.15 -38.32
CA PRO A 146 -41.99 30.27 -38.09
C PRO A 146 -41.08 30.10 -36.87
N SER A 147 -41.10 28.93 -36.23
CA SER A 147 -40.15 28.54 -35.19
C SER A 147 -38.87 27.94 -35.78
N PHE A 148 -38.92 27.47 -37.02
CA PHE A 148 -37.80 26.87 -37.74
C PHE A 148 -37.18 27.94 -38.63
N ARG A 149 -35.96 28.34 -38.31
CA ARG A 149 -35.18 29.25 -39.16
C ARG A 149 -33.72 29.29 -38.75
N PRO A 150 -32.82 29.59 -39.69
CA PRO A 150 -31.45 30.01 -39.40
C PRO A 150 -31.29 30.87 -38.13
N GLY A 151 -30.57 30.34 -37.14
CA GLY A 151 -30.25 31.07 -35.91
C GLY A 151 -31.36 31.15 -34.86
N ALA A 152 -32.44 30.37 -34.98
CA ALA A 152 -33.40 30.19 -33.89
C ALA A 152 -32.73 29.67 -32.61
N GLU A 153 -33.33 29.96 -31.44
CA GLU A 153 -32.84 29.43 -30.16
C GLU A 153 -33.34 28.00 -29.96
N GLU A 154 -32.43 27.10 -29.58
CA GLU A 154 -32.73 25.69 -29.31
C GLU A 154 -32.50 25.33 -27.85
N ALA A 155 -33.35 24.43 -27.34
CA ALA A 155 -33.12 23.82 -26.04
C ALA A 155 -32.07 22.71 -26.15
N CYS A 156 -31.06 22.73 -25.27
CA CYS A 156 -29.99 21.72 -25.26
C CYS A 156 -30.46 20.28 -24.98
N GLY A 157 -31.59 20.10 -24.31
CA GLY A 157 -32.25 18.78 -24.16
C GLY A 157 -33.24 18.45 -25.28
N GLY A 158 -33.35 19.30 -26.30
CA GLY A 158 -34.29 19.16 -27.41
C GLY A 158 -33.86 18.09 -28.42
N THR A 159 -34.81 17.64 -29.22
CA THR A 159 -34.60 16.65 -30.30
C THR A 159 -34.94 17.20 -31.69
N VAL A 160 -35.28 18.49 -31.75
CA VAL A 160 -35.71 19.23 -32.94
C VAL A 160 -34.63 20.24 -33.28
N ASP A 161 -34.27 20.31 -34.55
CA ASP A 161 -33.38 21.32 -35.13
C ASP A 161 -34.27 22.51 -35.55
N LEU A 162 -34.39 23.50 -34.67
CA LEU A 162 -35.12 24.75 -34.91
C LEU A 162 -34.26 25.76 -35.68
N ASN A 163 -32.94 25.70 -35.54
CA ASN A 163 -32.05 26.70 -36.10
C ASN A 163 -31.54 26.35 -37.51
N CYS A 164 -31.99 25.22 -38.05
CA CYS A 164 -31.73 24.68 -39.37
C CYS A 164 -30.23 24.49 -39.67
N ASN A 165 -29.41 24.26 -38.64
CA ASN A 165 -27.96 24.09 -38.79
C ASN A 165 -27.53 22.62 -38.93
N GLY A 166 -28.47 21.67 -38.85
CA GLY A 166 -28.24 20.23 -38.95
C GLY A 166 -27.82 19.57 -37.64
N LEU A 167 -27.77 20.32 -36.54
CA LEU A 167 -27.48 19.86 -35.19
C LEU A 167 -28.73 20.06 -34.32
N LYS A 168 -28.87 19.23 -33.29
CA LYS A 168 -29.99 19.33 -32.35
C LYS A 168 -29.52 19.11 -30.92
N GLY A 169 -30.06 19.88 -29.99
CA GLY A 169 -29.83 19.71 -28.56
C GLY A 169 -28.34 19.65 -28.21
N CYS A 170 -27.89 18.57 -27.57
CA CYS A 170 -26.48 18.39 -27.19
C CYS A 170 -25.48 18.43 -28.36
N GLN A 171 -25.93 18.24 -29.59
CA GLN A 171 -25.06 18.33 -30.77
C GLN A 171 -24.64 19.76 -31.06
N ASP A 172 -25.41 20.74 -30.59
CA ASP A 172 -25.06 22.15 -30.72
C ASP A 172 -23.85 22.50 -29.83
N SER A 173 -22.90 23.20 -30.41
CA SER A 173 -21.66 23.59 -29.72
C SER A 173 -21.89 24.47 -28.48
N SER A 174 -23.00 25.22 -28.44
CA SER A 174 -23.40 26.05 -27.31
C SER A 174 -23.94 25.25 -26.11
N CYS A 175 -24.28 23.98 -26.33
CA CYS A 175 -24.91 23.10 -25.35
C CYS A 175 -23.95 22.20 -24.58
N ARG A 176 -22.64 22.39 -24.74
CA ARG A 176 -21.63 21.62 -23.99
C ARG A 176 -21.85 21.77 -22.48
N GLU A 177 -21.90 20.65 -21.76
CA GLU A 177 -22.16 20.57 -20.31
C GLU A 177 -23.52 21.12 -19.85
N ALA A 178 -24.39 21.51 -20.78
CA ALA A 178 -25.74 21.92 -20.46
C ALA A 178 -26.54 20.74 -19.88
N ALA A 179 -27.49 21.06 -19.00
CA ALA A 179 -28.42 20.07 -18.48
C ALA A 179 -29.31 19.54 -19.61
N CYS A 180 -29.50 18.23 -19.62
CA CYS A 180 -30.37 17.52 -20.55
C CYS A 180 -30.99 16.32 -19.80
N ASP A 181 -31.77 15.50 -20.48
CA ASP A 181 -32.33 14.25 -19.94
C ASP A 181 -32.11 13.16 -21.00
N ASP A 182 -31.38 12.10 -20.64
CA ASP A 182 -31.10 10.99 -21.55
C ASP A 182 -32.21 9.92 -21.55
N GLY A 183 -33.25 10.13 -20.74
CA GLY A 183 -34.38 9.23 -20.54
C GLY A 183 -34.08 8.04 -19.64
N ASN A 184 -32.86 7.92 -19.10
CA ASN A 184 -32.48 6.82 -18.22
C ASN A 184 -32.77 7.18 -16.76
N LEU A 185 -33.81 6.55 -16.21
CA LEU A 185 -34.20 6.76 -14.81
C LEU A 185 -33.14 6.30 -13.78
N CYS A 186 -32.08 5.61 -14.22
CA CYS A 186 -30.96 5.13 -13.40
C CYS A 186 -29.66 5.92 -13.60
N THR A 187 -29.73 7.08 -14.24
CA THR A 187 -28.68 8.09 -14.20
C THR A 187 -29.16 9.29 -13.41
N ASP A 188 -28.21 9.98 -12.80
CA ASP A 188 -28.40 11.26 -12.13
C ASP A 188 -27.53 12.30 -12.83
N ASN A 189 -27.98 13.56 -12.78
CA ASN A 189 -27.18 14.71 -13.24
C ASN A 189 -26.80 14.65 -14.72
N ASP A 190 -27.75 14.29 -15.58
CA ASP A 190 -27.58 14.21 -17.04
C ASP A 190 -27.09 15.53 -17.64
N ARG A 191 -26.04 15.43 -18.47
CA ARG A 191 -25.38 16.57 -19.14
C ARG A 191 -24.98 16.21 -20.56
N CYS A 192 -24.90 17.20 -21.42
CA CYS A 192 -24.40 17.02 -22.77
C CYS A 192 -22.87 16.76 -22.75
N GLU A 193 -22.45 15.60 -23.24
CA GLU A 193 -21.05 15.21 -23.43
C GLU A 193 -20.74 15.03 -24.93
N GLY A 194 -19.56 15.50 -25.35
CA GLY A 194 -19.10 15.45 -26.74
C GLY A 194 -19.28 16.77 -27.50
N SER A 195 -19.19 16.70 -28.83
CA SER A 195 -19.39 17.86 -29.72
C SER A 195 -19.89 17.41 -31.09
N GLY A 196 -20.71 18.25 -31.74
CA GLY A 196 -21.26 17.96 -33.08
C GLY A 196 -22.19 16.76 -33.06
N VAL A 197 -22.36 16.08 -34.21
CA VAL A 197 -23.32 14.99 -34.38
C VAL A 197 -23.13 13.79 -33.44
N GLU A 198 -21.94 13.63 -32.84
CA GLU A 198 -21.64 12.56 -31.89
C GLU A 198 -21.98 12.92 -30.44
N ALA A 199 -22.25 14.19 -30.14
CA ALA A 199 -22.58 14.62 -28.80
C ALA A 199 -23.93 14.04 -28.35
N LYS A 200 -24.00 13.63 -27.09
CA LYS A 200 -25.17 12.97 -26.50
C LYS A 200 -25.42 13.48 -25.09
N CYS A 201 -26.67 13.36 -24.67
CA CYS A 201 -27.00 13.47 -23.26
C CYS A 201 -26.56 12.19 -22.54
N VAL A 202 -25.79 12.32 -21.47
CA VAL A 202 -25.35 11.20 -20.63
C VAL A 202 -25.39 11.61 -19.17
N GLY A 203 -25.76 10.70 -18.29
CA GLY A 203 -25.71 10.92 -16.85
C GLY A 203 -24.78 9.98 -16.08
N ALA A 204 -24.52 10.34 -14.83
CA ALA A 204 -23.74 9.52 -13.91
C ALA A 204 -24.63 8.38 -13.38
N ALA A 205 -24.12 7.15 -13.37
CA ALA A 205 -24.89 6.00 -12.85
C ALA A 205 -25.36 6.24 -11.40
N ARG A 206 -26.68 6.15 -11.18
CA ARG A 206 -27.32 6.35 -9.88
C ARG A 206 -26.73 5.39 -8.85
N GLN A 207 -26.25 5.96 -7.75
CA GLN A 207 -25.64 5.19 -6.66
C GLN A 207 -26.73 4.61 -5.76
N CYS A 208 -27.05 3.32 -5.94
CA CYS A 208 -27.91 2.60 -5.02
C CYS A 208 -27.07 2.08 -3.84
N SER A 209 -27.49 2.37 -2.62
CA SER A 209 -26.84 1.88 -1.40
C SER A 209 -26.82 0.35 -1.39
N ALA A 210 -25.63 -0.23 -1.22
CA ALA A 210 -25.42 -1.66 -1.04
C ALA A 210 -25.62 -2.08 0.43
N ALA A 211 -26.21 -3.26 0.66
CA ALA A 211 -26.00 -3.96 1.92
C ALA A 211 -24.58 -4.54 1.96
N ALA A 212 -23.95 -4.64 3.13
CA ALA A 212 -22.54 -5.04 3.24
C ALA A 212 -22.24 -6.41 2.58
N GLY A 213 -21.06 -6.54 1.98
CA GLY A 213 -20.55 -7.80 1.43
C GLY A 213 -20.93 -8.04 -0.03
N CYS A 214 -21.47 -9.23 -0.34
CA CYS A 214 -21.84 -9.65 -1.69
C CYS A 214 -23.25 -9.24 -2.13
N ILE A 215 -23.79 -8.21 -1.48
CA ILE A 215 -25.06 -7.59 -1.85
C ILE A 215 -24.74 -6.18 -2.35
N VAL A 216 -25.33 -5.77 -3.45
CA VAL A 216 -25.15 -4.44 -4.04
C VAL A 216 -26.51 -3.80 -4.29
N GLY A 217 -26.53 -2.47 -4.33
CA GLY A 217 -27.70 -1.73 -4.79
C GLY A 217 -27.79 -1.82 -6.31
N VAL A 218 -28.95 -2.26 -6.81
CA VAL A 218 -29.27 -2.33 -8.24
C VAL A 218 -30.40 -1.35 -8.52
N CYS A 219 -30.19 -0.45 -9.48
CA CYS A 219 -31.23 0.44 -9.96
C CYS A 219 -32.11 -0.27 -11.00
N ASN A 220 -33.43 -0.21 -10.83
CA ASN A 220 -34.38 -0.71 -11.80
C ASN A 220 -34.56 0.30 -12.95
N GLN A 221 -34.13 -0.07 -14.16
CA GLN A 221 -34.16 0.81 -15.33
C GLN A 221 -35.57 1.33 -15.72
N SER A 222 -36.64 0.62 -15.37
CA SER A 222 -38.01 1.02 -15.72
C SER A 222 -38.68 1.93 -14.69
N THR A 223 -38.16 1.97 -13.45
CA THR A 223 -38.78 2.74 -12.36
C THR A 223 -37.83 3.76 -11.71
N GLY A 224 -36.52 3.66 -11.96
CA GLY A 224 -35.49 4.44 -11.27
C GLY A 224 -35.30 4.08 -9.78
N ALA A 225 -36.04 3.09 -9.28
CA ALA A 225 -36.00 2.68 -7.88
C ALA A 225 -34.80 1.78 -7.60
N CYS A 226 -34.17 1.98 -6.44
CA CYS A 226 -33.11 1.11 -5.95
C CYS A 226 -33.68 -0.12 -5.24
N SER A 227 -33.14 -1.29 -5.56
CA SER A 227 -33.39 -2.56 -4.87
C SER A 227 -32.07 -3.26 -4.55
N GLU A 228 -32.04 -4.14 -3.56
CA GLU A 228 -30.86 -4.97 -3.30
C GLU A 228 -30.80 -6.17 -4.25
N GLY A 229 -29.59 -6.50 -4.72
CA GLY A 229 -29.32 -7.67 -5.55
C GLY A 229 -27.94 -8.26 -5.28
N PRO A 230 -27.67 -9.49 -5.77
CA PRO A 230 -26.37 -10.11 -5.58
C PRO A 230 -25.29 -9.39 -6.39
N ALA A 231 -24.11 -9.20 -5.78
CA ALA A 231 -22.92 -8.76 -6.48
C ALA A 231 -22.53 -9.74 -7.59
N GLN A 232 -21.91 -9.23 -8.66
CA GLN A 232 -21.43 -10.07 -9.75
C GLN A 232 -20.45 -11.13 -9.25
N ALA A 233 -20.53 -12.34 -9.83
CA ALA A 233 -19.60 -13.41 -9.53
C ALA A 233 -18.14 -12.96 -9.78
N GLY A 234 -17.25 -13.24 -8.83
CA GLY A 234 -15.84 -12.82 -8.88
C GLY A 234 -15.54 -11.46 -8.23
N THR A 235 -16.56 -10.70 -7.82
CA THR A 235 -16.35 -9.48 -7.02
C THR A 235 -15.62 -9.83 -5.72
N SER A 236 -14.60 -9.07 -5.34
CA SER A 236 -13.86 -9.30 -4.09
C SER A 236 -14.77 -9.11 -2.87
N CYS A 237 -14.68 -10.02 -1.91
CA CYS A 237 -15.35 -9.91 -0.62
C CYS A 237 -14.44 -10.46 0.48
N VAL A 238 -14.92 -10.44 1.73
CA VAL A 238 -14.27 -11.10 2.87
C VAL A 238 -15.30 -12.02 3.47
N ASP A 239 -15.00 -13.32 3.54
CA ASP A 239 -15.89 -14.29 4.14
C ASP A 239 -15.72 -14.32 5.68
N ALA A 240 -16.37 -15.29 6.35
CA ALA A 240 -16.21 -15.45 7.79
C ALA A 240 -14.91 -16.19 8.19
N ASN A 241 -14.17 -16.73 7.22
CA ASN A 241 -12.98 -17.55 7.41
C ASN A 241 -11.71 -16.74 7.15
N ALA A 242 -11.17 -16.13 8.21
CA ALA A 242 -9.92 -15.38 8.15
C ALA A 242 -8.66 -16.21 7.74
N CYS A 243 -8.81 -17.53 7.52
CA CYS A 243 -7.75 -18.41 7.01
C CYS A 243 -7.75 -18.57 5.48
N THR A 244 -8.61 -17.86 4.76
CA THR A 244 -8.58 -17.78 3.31
C THR A 244 -8.25 -16.38 2.83
N VAL A 245 -7.64 -16.30 1.65
CA VAL A 245 -7.33 -15.04 0.97
C VAL A 245 -7.85 -15.08 -0.45
N GLY A 246 -8.30 -13.92 -0.94
CA GLY A 246 -8.90 -13.80 -2.27
C GLY A 246 -10.33 -14.35 -2.33
N ASP A 247 -11.13 -14.10 -1.30
CA ASP A 247 -12.54 -14.49 -1.28
C ASP A 247 -13.32 -13.71 -2.35
N THR A 248 -14.30 -14.37 -2.96
CA THR A 248 -15.08 -13.80 -4.06
C THR A 248 -16.56 -14.06 -3.92
N CYS A 249 -17.39 -13.16 -4.47
CA CYS A 249 -18.82 -13.37 -4.52
C CYS A 249 -19.17 -14.45 -5.52
N ASN A 250 -20.13 -15.32 -5.20
CA ASN A 250 -20.56 -16.41 -6.08
C ASN A 250 -21.64 -15.99 -7.11
N GLY A 251 -22.04 -14.71 -7.16
CA GLY A 251 -23.13 -14.25 -8.02
C GLY A 251 -24.54 -14.51 -7.47
N SER A 252 -24.67 -15.14 -6.31
CA SER A 252 -25.93 -15.40 -5.60
C SER A 252 -26.00 -14.73 -4.22
N GLY A 253 -25.10 -13.78 -3.95
CA GLY A 253 -25.08 -13.00 -2.71
C GLY A 253 -24.24 -13.61 -1.58
N ALA A 254 -23.56 -14.73 -1.81
CA ALA A 254 -22.65 -15.31 -0.82
C ALA A 254 -21.19 -15.02 -1.18
N CYS A 255 -20.39 -14.67 -0.16
CA CYS A 255 -18.94 -14.62 -0.25
C CYS A 255 -18.38 -16.04 -0.06
N VAL A 256 -17.66 -16.54 -1.05
CA VAL A 256 -17.04 -17.88 -1.00
C VAL A 256 -15.55 -17.75 -0.70
N SER A 257 -15.08 -18.64 0.18
CA SER A 257 -13.70 -18.69 0.63
C SER A 257 -12.72 -18.85 -0.52
N GLY A 258 -11.66 -18.06 -0.50
CA GLY A 258 -10.56 -18.12 -1.45
C GLY A 258 -9.54 -19.21 -1.11
N THR A 259 -8.27 -18.90 -1.33
CA THR A 259 -7.17 -19.86 -1.13
C THR A 259 -6.82 -20.00 0.35
N PRO A 260 -6.76 -21.23 0.91
CA PRO A 260 -6.31 -21.45 2.28
C PRO A 260 -4.86 -21.01 2.49
N THR A 261 -4.58 -20.44 3.66
CA THR A 261 -3.24 -20.01 4.08
C THR A 261 -2.70 -20.92 5.19
N PRO A 262 -2.23 -22.15 4.88
CA PRO A 262 -1.78 -23.08 5.92
C PRO A 262 -0.57 -22.54 6.70
N CYS A 263 -0.38 -23.09 7.90
CA CYS A 263 0.80 -22.84 8.70
C CYS A 263 2.04 -23.52 8.09
N PRO A 264 3.17 -22.81 7.95
CA PRO A 264 4.40 -23.42 7.47
C PRO A 264 4.97 -24.41 8.49
N GLU A 265 5.76 -25.37 8.03
CA GLU A 265 6.51 -26.24 8.92
C GLU A 265 7.58 -25.46 9.70
N GLN A 266 7.84 -25.87 10.94
CA GLN A 266 8.87 -25.27 11.80
C GLN A 266 9.77 -26.33 12.41
N LYS A 267 11.09 -26.19 12.23
CA LYS A 267 12.08 -27.06 12.88
C LYS A 267 11.93 -26.94 14.41
N CYS A 268 12.11 -28.05 15.12
CA CYS A 268 11.90 -28.21 16.56
C CYS A 268 10.43 -28.33 17.00
N PHE A 269 9.48 -28.22 16.09
CA PHE A 269 8.06 -28.29 16.38
C PHE A 269 7.36 -29.35 15.53
N LEU A 270 6.25 -29.86 16.05
CA LEU A 270 5.32 -30.68 15.29
C LEU A 270 4.58 -29.82 14.25
N PRO A 271 3.96 -30.43 13.23
CA PRO A 271 3.03 -29.71 12.35
C PRO A 271 1.98 -28.94 13.17
N ALA A 272 1.62 -27.74 12.71
CA ALA A 272 0.67 -26.89 13.43
C ALA A 272 -0.64 -27.64 13.69
N THR A 273 -1.10 -27.63 14.95
CA THR A 273 -2.35 -28.30 15.33
C THR A 273 -3.58 -27.44 15.06
N SER A 274 -3.40 -26.13 14.94
CA SER A 274 -4.46 -25.16 14.67
C SER A 274 -3.89 -23.84 14.13
N GLY A 275 -4.78 -23.06 13.52
CA GLY A 275 -4.49 -21.73 13.01
C GLY A 275 -4.06 -21.71 11.54
N CYS A 276 -3.67 -20.53 11.09
CA CYS A 276 -3.30 -20.25 9.71
C CYS A 276 -2.41 -19.00 9.64
N THR A 277 -1.73 -18.81 8.51
CA THR A 277 -0.87 -17.64 8.31
C THR A 277 -1.68 -16.37 8.03
N GLY A 278 -2.85 -16.47 7.41
CA GLY A 278 -3.72 -15.34 7.06
C GLY A 278 -4.14 -14.47 8.26
N ASN A 279 -4.24 -15.05 9.45
CA ASN A 279 -4.61 -14.33 10.68
C ASN A 279 -3.57 -14.43 11.81
N ASN A 280 -2.35 -14.89 11.51
CA ASN A 280 -1.24 -15.03 12.46
C ASN A 280 -1.60 -15.85 13.73
N SER A 281 -2.32 -16.97 13.57
CA SER A 281 -2.80 -17.80 14.69
C SER A 281 -2.16 -19.19 14.77
N CYS A 282 -1.09 -19.45 14.00
CA CYS A 282 -0.44 -20.75 13.97
C CYS A 282 0.06 -21.17 15.36
N SER A 283 -0.40 -22.34 15.81
CA SER A 283 -0.02 -22.94 17.08
C SER A 283 0.82 -24.20 16.86
N TYR A 284 2.01 -24.20 17.44
CA TYR A 284 2.98 -25.28 17.31
C TYR A 284 3.30 -25.87 18.68
N ALA A 285 3.25 -27.19 18.79
CA ALA A 285 3.74 -27.91 19.96
C ALA A 285 5.22 -28.29 19.74
N PRO A 286 6.09 -28.15 20.75
CA PRO A 286 7.47 -28.64 20.66
C PRO A 286 7.53 -30.12 20.32
N ASP A 287 8.42 -30.51 19.40
CA ASP A 287 8.60 -31.91 19.00
C ASP A 287 9.64 -32.62 19.89
N PRO A 288 9.22 -33.58 20.75
CA PRO A 288 10.15 -34.31 21.61
C PRO A 288 11.14 -35.17 20.83
N ALA A 289 10.82 -35.60 19.60
CA ALA A 289 11.69 -36.42 18.77
C ALA A 289 12.85 -35.62 18.18
N GLN A 290 12.72 -34.31 18.09
CA GLN A 290 13.75 -33.42 17.53
C GLN A 290 14.66 -32.81 18.61
N VAL A 291 14.48 -33.11 19.90
CA VAL A 291 15.34 -32.55 20.94
C VAL A 291 16.80 -32.89 20.66
N GLY A 292 17.66 -31.87 20.62
CA GLY A 292 19.08 -32.03 20.27
C GLY A 292 19.37 -32.03 18.76
N ASP A 293 18.37 -31.99 17.89
CA ASP A 293 18.58 -31.74 16.47
C ASP A 293 19.10 -30.32 16.23
N VAL A 294 19.93 -30.17 15.20
CA VAL A 294 20.40 -28.85 14.77
C VAL A 294 19.23 -28.02 14.23
N CYS A 295 19.19 -26.77 14.64
CA CYS A 295 18.23 -25.76 14.19
C CYS A 295 18.93 -24.43 13.91
N LEU A 296 18.21 -23.52 13.26
CA LEU A 296 18.65 -22.15 13.02
C LEU A 296 17.71 -21.20 13.77
N THR A 297 18.26 -20.13 14.36
CA THR A 297 17.43 -19.06 14.92
C THR A 297 16.58 -18.43 13.81
N SER A 298 15.44 -17.82 14.16
CA SER A 298 14.53 -17.18 13.20
C SER A 298 15.20 -16.09 12.33
N SER A 299 16.32 -15.54 12.78
CA SER A 299 17.17 -14.60 12.02
C SER A 299 18.23 -15.27 11.12
N GLY A 300 18.36 -16.59 11.16
CA GLY A 300 19.42 -17.36 10.49
C GLY A 300 20.83 -17.11 11.04
N ALA A 301 20.97 -16.31 12.11
CA ALA A 301 22.26 -15.79 12.56
C ALA A 301 23.09 -16.79 13.39
N ARG A 302 22.44 -17.78 14.02
CA ARG A 302 23.12 -18.77 14.87
C ARG A 302 22.53 -20.16 14.67
N ALA A 303 23.41 -21.16 14.55
CA ALA A 303 23.03 -22.56 14.67
C ALA A 303 22.88 -22.91 16.16
N GLY A 304 21.86 -23.70 16.48
CA GLY A 304 21.59 -24.19 17.83
C GLY A 304 21.04 -25.61 17.80
N LEU A 305 20.47 -26.01 18.92
CA LEU A 305 19.85 -27.30 19.15
C LEU A 305 18.40 -27.09 19.61
N CYS A 306 17.50 -27.97 19.16
CA CYS A 306 16.11 -27.92 19.60
C CYS A 306 16.02 -28.21 21.08
N ARG A 307 15.53 -27.23 21.85
CA ARG A 307 15.49 -27.31 23.30
C ARG A 307 14.28 -28.11 23.79
N LYS A 308 14.54 -29.03 24.72
CA LYS A 308 13.51 -29.81 25.39
C LYS A 308 12.54 -28.91 26.13
N GLY A 309 11.24 -29.16 25.93
CA GLY A 309 10.14 -28.54 26.67
C GLY A 309 9.49 -27.38 25.94
N ASP A 310 10.26 -26.53 25.26
CA ASP A 310 9.73 -25.35 24.56
C ASP A 310 10.06 -25.27 23.06
N GLY A 311 10.89 -26.17 22.53
CA GLY A 311 11.20 -26.25 21.10
C GLY A 311 12.04 -25.07 20.59
N VAL A 312 12.49 -24.17 21.46
CA VAL A 312 13.29 -23.01 21.08
C VAL A 312 14.64 -23.49 20.55
N CYS A 313 15.09 -22.90 19.45
CA CYS A 313 16.45 -23.10 18.97
C CYS A 313 17.44 -22.39 19.88
N SER A 314 18.24 -23.16 20.63
CA SER A 314 19.11 -22.66 21.71
C SER A 314 20.47 -23.34 21.66
N ALA A 315 21.52 -22.72 22.20
CA ALA A 315 22.85 -23.33 22.22
C ALA A 315 22.90 -24.66 22.99
N PHE A 316 21.95 -24.90 23.90
CA PHE A 316 21.82 -26.15 24.66
C PHE A 316 20.44 -26.79 24.42
N PRO A 317 20.34 -28.13 24.35
CA PRO A 317 19.08 -28.83 24.16
C PRO A 317 18.23 -28.90 25.44
N TYR A 318 18.63 -28.19 26.49
CA TYR A 318 17.94 -28.03 27.77
C TYR A 318 18.25 -26.63 28.34
N ARG A 319 17.55 -26.22 29.40
CA ARG A 319 17.85 -24.97 30.12
C ARG A 319 18.83 -25.25 31.27
N PRO A 320 20.10 -24.83 31.19
CA PRO A 320 21.02 -24.92 32.32
C PRO A 320 20.47 -24.14 33.52
N SER A 321 20.70 -24.64 34.73
CA SER A 321 20.13 -24.02 35.93
C SER A 321 20.74 -22.64 36.18
N ASN A 322 22.07 -22.50 36.22
CA ASN A 322 22.67 -21.27 36.75
C ASN A 322 23.14 -20.24 35.71
N PHE A 323 22.82 -20.39 34.42
CA PHE A 323 23.15 -19.40 33.38
C PHE A 323 22.24 -19.51 32.15
N ASP A 324 22.12 -18.41 31.40
CA ASP A 324 21.51 -18.41 30.06
C ASP A 324 22.56 -18.79 29.01
N PRO A 325 22.42 -19.93 28.32
CA PRO A 325 23.40 -20.37 27.33
C PRO A 325 23.39 -19.52 26.06
N ASP A 326 22.29 -18.83 25.74
CA ASP A 326 22.15 -18.05 24.50
C ASP A 326 22.74 -16.63 24.65
N ALA A 327 23.02 -16.22 25.89
CA ALA A 327 23.69 -14.96 26.22
C ALA A 327 25.22 -14.99 26.01
N VAL A 328 25.79 -16.13 25.61
CA VAL A 328 27.22 -16.27 25.33
C VAL A 328 27.46 -16.04 23.85
N ASP A 329 28.42 -15.17 23.53
CA ASP A 329 28.81 -14.96 22.14
C ASP A 329 29.58 -16.21 21.64
N PRO A 330 29.17 -16.82 20.51
CA PRO A 330 29.94 -17.89 19.89
C PRO A 330 31.41 -17.53 19.63
N ALA A 331 31.74 -16.25 19.45
CA ALA A 331 33.12 -15.78 19.28
C ALA A 331 33.98 -15.91 20.55
N ASP A 332 33.36 -16.02 21.73
CA ASP A 332 34.06 -16.19 23.01
C ASP A 332 34.40 -17.67 23.31
N LEU A 333 33.96 -18.60 22.45
CA LEU A 333 34.11 -20.04 22.68
C LEU A 333 35.45 -20.57 22.14
N VAL A 334 36.31 -21.00 23.05
CA VAL A 334 37.59 -21.67 22.74
C VAL A 334 37.66 -23.06 23.39
N THR A 335 38.62 -23.89 22.99
CA THR A 335 38.91 -25.14 23.69
C THR A 335 39.70 -24.86 24.96
N LEU A 336 39.22 -25.32 26.12
CA LEU A 336 40.04 -25.36 27.33
C LEU A 336 41.00 -26.54 27.22
N ARG A 337 42.29 -26.22 27.02
CA ARG A 337 43.36 -27.22 26.93
C ARG A 337 44.39 -26.99 28.03
N THR A 338 44.67 -28.04 28.81
CA THR A 338 45.74 -28.02 29.81
C THR A 338 46.81 -29.07 29.48
N ALA A 339 48.08 -28.78 29.76
CA ALA A 339 49.21 -29.69 29.54
C ALA A 339 49.55 -30.55 30.77
N GLY A 340 48.96 -30.24 31.92
CA GLY A 340 49.20 -30.92 33.19
C GLY A 340 48.20 -30.48 34.26
N THR A 341 48.52 -30.73 35.53
CA THR A 341 47.72 -30.27 36.66
C THR A 341 47.73 -28.73 36.73
N VAL A 342 46.54 -28.14 36.90
CA VAL A 342 46.36 -26.70 36.98
C VAL A 342 45.29 -26.35 38.01
N THR A 343 45.42 -25.20 38.64
CA THR A 343 44.44 -24.59 39.54
C THR A 343 43.82 -23.37 38.86
N PHE A 344 42.48 -23.28 38.88
CA PHE A 344 41.76 -22.06 38.54
C PHE A 344 41.23 -21.41 39.82
N ASN A 345 41.59 -20.14 40.02
CA ASN A 345 41.16 -19.36 41.17
C ASN A 345 39.97 -18.46 40.78
N SER A 346 38.79 -18.73 41.33
CA SER A 346 37.53 -18.07 40.94
C SER A 346 37.39 -16.62 41.43
N ASP A 347 38.25 -16.18 42.35
CA ASP A 347 38.28 -14.79 42.82
C ASP A 347 39.10 -13.90 41.89
N THR A 348 40.25 -14.42 41.43
CA THR A 348 41.19 -13.69 40.57
C THR A 348 40.96 -13.95 39.08
N LEU A 349 40.22 -15.00 38.73
CA LEU A 349 40.01 -15.51 37.37
C LEU A 349 41.32 -15.91 36.68
N LYS A 350 42.31 -16.38 37.46
CA LYS A 350 43.64 -16.76 36.98
C LYS A 350 43.87 -18.26 37.08
N TRP A 351 44.78 -18.72 36.22
CA TRP A 351 45.26 -20.10 36.15
C TRP A 351 46.65 -20.20 36.78
N ASP A 352 46.92 -21.29 37.50
CA ASP A 352 48.23 -21.57 38.10
C ASP A 352 48.62 -23.05 37.93
N PRO A 353 49.77 -23.37 37.30
CA PRO A 353 50.62 -22.44 36.56
C PRO A 353 49.95 -22.02 35.25
N GLU A 354 49.96 -20.73 34.94
CA GLU A 354 49.37 -20.16 33.72
C GLU A 354 49.96 -20.82 32.44
N SER A 355 51.24 -21.19 32.47
CA SER A 355 51.95 -21.87 31.37
C SER A 355 51.40 -23.26 31.04
N SER A 356 50.62 -23.87 31.93
CA SER A 356 49.98 -25.16 31.67
C SER A 356 48.67 -25.04 30.90
N VAL A 357 48.19 -23.83 30.62
CA VAL A 357 46.94 -23.58 29.89
C VAL A 357 47.26 -22.99 28.52
N THR A 358 46.63 -23.52 27.47
CA THR A 358 46.78 -22.95 26.12
C THR A 358 45.97 -21.66 26.02
N ASP A 359 46.64 -20.55 25.64
CA ASP A 359 46.05 -19.23 25.42
C ASP A 359 45.02 -18.80 26.50
N PRO A 360 45.40 -18.76 27.79
CA PRO A 360 44.47 -18.58 28.91
C PRO A 360 43.65 -17.28 28.83
N ASN A 361 44.17 -16.23 28.19
CA ASN A 361 43.48 -14.94 28.00
C ASN A 361 42.33 -14.99 26.97
N LEU A 362 42.28 -16.03 26.14
CA LEU A 362 41.16 -16.28 25.23
C LEU A 362 39.98 -16.96 25.94
N ILE A 363 40.21 -17.60 27.09
CA ILE A 363 39.15 -18.22 27.90
C ILE A 363 38.41 -17.11 28.67
N LYS A 364 37.19 -16.77 28.23
CA LYS A 364 36.40 -15.65 28.77
C LYS A 364 35.62 -16.03 30.03
N ALA A 365 36.34 -16.43 31.08
CA ALA A 365 35.77 -16.64 32.40
C ALA A 365 35.18 -15.33 32.94
N ARG A 366 33.95 -15.36 33.46
CA ARG A 366 33.28 -14.14 33.97
C ARG A 366 32.34 -14.44 35.14
N ALA A 367 32.19 -13.45 36.02
CA ALA A 367 31.27 -13.56 37.14
C ALA A 367 29.82 -13.36 36.69
N LEU A 368 28.90 -14.20 37.17
CA LEU A 368 27.45 -14.03 37.03
C LEU A 368 26.81 -13.85 38.41
N PRO A 369 25.82 -12.96 38.55
CA PRO A 369 25.11 -12.77 39.81
C PRO A 369 24.27 -14.01 40.16
N GLN A 370 24.12 -14.27 41.46
CA GLN A 370 23.17 -15.25 41.98
C GLN A 370 22.07 -14.54 42.79
N SER A 371 20.88 -15.13 42.86
CA SER A 371 19.78 -14.62 43.67
C SER A 371 20.00 -14.88 45.17
N GLY A 372 19.27 -14.17 46.03
CA GLY A 372 19.19 -14.49 47.46
C GLY A 372 20.44 -14.13 48.28
N GLY A 373 21.28 -13.20 47.80
CA GLY A 373 22.47 -12.75 48.51
C GLY A 373 23.64 -13.75 48.49
N ALA A 374 23.54 -14.83 47.71
CA ALA A 374 24.64 -15.75 47.48
C ALA A 374 25.79 -15.06 46.72
N PRO A 375 27.06 -15.50 46.92
CA PRO A 375 28.20 -14.96 46.18
C PRO A 375 27.99 -15.16 44.68
N ALA A 376 28.50 -14.23 43.86
CA ALA A 376 28.53 -14.44 42.42
C ALA A 376 29.25 -15.75 42.08
N LEU A 377 28.80 -16.44 41.04
CA LEU A 377 29.48 -17.61 40.49
C LEU A 377 30.36 -17.19 39.31
N VAL A 378 31.28 -18.04 38.88
CA VAL A 378 32.11 -17.83 37.69
C VAL A 378 31.69 -18.79 36.60
N LEU A 379 31.28 -18.26 35.45
CA LEU A 379 31.03 -19.02 34.23
C LEU A 379 32.32 -19.08 33.40
N ILE A 380 32.76 -20.29 33.08
CA ILE A 380 33.85 -20.58 32.13
C ILE A 380 33.20 -21.18 30.87
N PRO A 381 32.91 -20.37 29.84
CA PRO A 381 32.36 -20.85 28.58
C PRO A 381 33.48 -21.38 27.67
N VAL A 382 33.30 -22.58 27.12
CA VAL A 382 34.28 -23.23 26.23
C VAL A 382 33.55 -24.03 25.16
N ASN A 383 34.19 -24.27 24.02
CA ASN A 383 33.66 -25.17 22.99
C ASN A 383 33.89 -26.64 23.35
N SER A 384 35.07 -26.96 23.88
CA SER A 384 35.44 -28.32 24.30
C SER A 384 36.48 -28.28 25.41
N VAL A 385 36.68 -29.41 26.08
CA VAL A 385 37.60 -29.56 27.21
C VAL A 385 38.59 -30.69 26.94
N VAL A 386 39.88 -30.42 27.13
CA VAL A 386 40.97 -31.40 27.05
C VAL A 386 41.92 -31.17 28.22
N LEU A 387 41.92 -32.08 29.19
CA LEU A 387 42.72 -31.94 30.40
C LEU A 387 43.97 -32.84 30.34
N GLY A 388 45.15 -32.24 30.46
CA GLY A 388 46.43 -32.96 30.56
C GLY A 388 46.77 -33.42 31.99
N GLY A 389 45.98 -33.01 32.97
CA GLY A 389 46.12 -33.39 34.38
C GLY A 389 44.93 -32.90 35.21
N THR A 390 45.06 -32.95 36.54
CA THR A 390 43.95 -32.58 37.44
C THR A 390 43.62 -31.08 37.33
N LEU A 391 42.34 -30.74 37.20
CA LEU A 391 41.85 -29.37 37.29
C LEU A 391 41.36 -29.09 38.71
N THR A 392 42.07 -28.25 39.46
CA THR A 392 41.66 -27.81 40.80
C THR A 392 40.90 -26.48 40.70
N LEU A 393 39.81 -26.34 41.42
CA LEU A 393 38.99 -25.12 41.49
C LEU A 393 38.97 -24.60 42.92
N GLU A 394 39.48 -23.39 43.13
CA GLU A 394 39.54 -22.71 44.42
C GLU A 394 38.93 -21.30 44.36
N GLY A 395 38.75 -20.67 45.51
CA GLY A 395 38.23 -19.30 45.64
C GLY A 395 36.84 -19.23 46.27
N SER A 396 36.36 -18.01 46.52
CA SER A 396 35.09 -17.77 47.21
C SER A 396 33.85 -17.96 46.32
N ARG A 397 34.03 -18.09 44.99
CA ARG A 397 32.94 -18.16 44.02
C ARG A 397 32.76 -19.57 43.45
N PRO A 398 31.54 -20.11 43.40
CA PRO A 398 31.23 -21.35 42.68
C PRO A 398 31.61 -21.26 41.21
N VAL A 399 31.90 -22.39 40.56
CA VAL A 399 32.34 -22.41 39.16
C VAL A 399 31.35 -23.20 38.29
N ILE A 400 30.98 -22.62 37.15
CA ILE A 400 30.27 -23.32 36.07
C ILE A 400 31.26 -23.54 34.93
N LEU A 401 31.44 -24.80 34.54
CA LEU A 401 32.09 -25.18 33.29
C LEU A 401 31.01 -25.43 32.25
N ALA A 402 30.81 -24.48 31.33
CA ALA A 402 29.82 -24.56 30.26
C ALA A 402 30.49 -24.93 28.94
N VAL A 403 30.25 -26.15 28.47
CA VAL A 403 30.83 -26.71 27.24
C VAL A 403 29.78 -26.71 26.13
N TYR A 404 30.02 -25.92 25.08
CA TYR A 404 29.10 -25.72 23.96
C TYR A 404 29.18 -26.80 22.88
N GLY A 405 30.15 -27.71 22.98
CA GLY A 405 30.29 -28.92 22.18
C GLY A 405 30.28 -30.17 23.06
N ASP A 406 31.12 -31.14 22.70
CA ASP A 406 31.32 -32.38 23.48
C ASP A 406 32.35 -32.17 24.61
N ALA A 407 32.18 -32.89 25.71
CA ALA A 407 33.07 -32.84 26.86
C ALA A 407 33.52 -34.25 27.28
N VAL A 408 34.82 -34.51 27.18
CA VAL A 408 35.45 -35.73 27.70
C VAL A 408 36.26 -35.36 28.95
N LEU A 409 35.79 -35.78 30.12
CA LEU A 409 36.40 -35.53 31.41
C LEU A 409 37.16 -36.78 31.87
N ASP A 410 38.35 -36.96 31.31
CA ASP A 410 39.25 -38.08 31.52
C ASP A 410 40.32 -37.83 32.60
N GLN A 411 40.31 -36.63 33.20
CA GLN A 411 41.09 -36.24 34.36
C GLN A 411 40.18 -35.81 35.52
N SER A 412 40.73 -35.79 36.73
CA SER A 412 39.96 -35.36 37.91
C SER A 412 39.69 -33.86 37.89
N ILE A 413 38.49 -33.46 38.31
CA ILE A 413 38.13 -32.06 38.57
C ILE A 413 37.81 -31.92 40.06
N LEU A 414 38.60 -31.11 40.77
CA LEU A 414 38.57 -31.02 42.23
C LEU A 414 38.20 -29.61 42.67
N ALA A 415 36.97 -29.41 43.15
CA ALA A 415 36.57 -28.23 43.89
C ALA A 415 36.44 -28.58 45.39
N ARG A 416 37.44 -29.25 45.96
CA ARG A 416 37.41 -29.76 47.33
C ARG A 416 38.09 -28.80 48.31
N GLY A 417 37.64 -28.78 49.55
CA GLY A 417 38.37 -28.15 50.63
C GLY A 417 39.69 -28.90 50.90
N ARG A 418 40.75 -28.17 51.26
CA ARG A 418 42.05 -28.73 51.64
C ARG A 418 42.58 -27.96 52.84
N ALA A 419 42.72 -28.64 53.97
CA ALA A 419 43.09 -28.00 55.23
C ALA A 419 42.15 -26.80 55.50
N ASP A 420 42.68 -25.58 55.55
CA ASP A 420 41.95 -24.33 55.74
C ASP A 420 41.54 -23.63 54.43
N VAL A 421 41.93 -24.15 53.27
CA VAL A 421 41.58 -23.59 51.95
C VAL A 421 40.26 -24.19 51.46
N PRO A 422 39.18 -23.41 51.30
CA PRO A 422 37.91 -23.90 50.78
C PRO A 422 38.02 -24.25 49.29
N GLY A 423 37.24 -25.22 48.85
CA GLY A 423 37.00 -25.39 47.41
C GLY A 423 36.23 -24.20 46.84
N ALA A 424 36.26 -24.01 45.52
CA ALA A 424 35.55 -22.91 44.86
C ALA A 424 34.08 -22.75 45.32
N GLY A 425 33.74 -21.65 45.99
CA GLY A 425 32.39 -21.41 46.53
C GLY A 425 32.10 -22.04 47.90
N GLY A 426 33.10 -22.65 48.54
CA GLY A 426 33.02 -23.22 49.89
C GLY A 426 33.05 -22.16 50.99
N ASN A 427 32.59 -22.54 52.18
CA ASN A 427 32.46 -21.69 53.38
C ASN A 427 31.49 -20.50 53.25
N GLN A 428 30.62 -20.50 52.25
CA GLN A 428 29.70 -19.39 51.99
C GLN A 428 28.33 -19.65 52.63
N ALA A 429 27.77 -18.68 53.36
CA ALA A 429 26.44 -18.72 54.00
C ALA A 429 26.24 -19.77 55.14
N CYS A 430 27.29 -20.05 55.94
CA CYS A 430 27.42 -21.23 56.82
C CYS A 430 26.79 -21.20 58.22
N ALA A 431 25.92 -20.26 58.54
CA ALA A 431 25.27 -20.27 59.85
C ALA A 431 24.08 -21.25 59.88
N PRO A 432 23.97 -22.19 60.86
CA PRO A 432 24.87 -22.50 61.98
C PRO A 432 25.53 -23.89 61.81
N SER A 433 26.56 -24.04 60.97
CA SER A 433 27.20 -25.33 60.69
C SER A 433 28.64 -25.44 61.21
N THR A 434 29.09 -24.50 62.05
CA THR A 434 30.44 -24.45 62.64
C THR A 434 30.33 -24.61 64.16
N LEU A 435 30.20 -25.85 64.63
CA LEU A 435 30.09 -26.13 66.06
C LEU A 435 31.44 -26.61 66.57
N ASN A 436 32.09 -25.74 67.35
CA ASN A 436 33.42 -25.99 67.88
C ASN A 436 33.37 -27.07 68.97
N GLY A 437 34.46 -27.82 69.09
CA GLY A 437 34.72 -28.64 70.27
C GLY A 437 34.97 -27.78 71.50
N SER A 438 34.73 -28.35 72.69
CA SER A 438 34.99 -27.67 73.96
C SER A 438 36.33 -28.09 74.56
N PHE A 439 36.96 -27.21 75.35
CA PHE A 439 38.16 -27.52 76.13
C PHE A 439 37.78 -27.81 77.57
N GLY A 440 38.27 -28.91 78.12
CA GLY A 440 38.02 -29.32 79.51
C GLY A 440 39.08 -30.30 79.98
N ASN A 441 39.39 -30.28 81.29
CA ASN A 441 40.33 -31.24 81.90
C ASN A 441 41.71 -31.33 81.22
N LYS A 442 42.24 -30.19 80.74
CA LYS A 442 43.52 -30.06 80.00
C LYS A 442 43.53 -30.66 78.59
N GLU A 443 42.38 -31.02 78.04
CA GLU A 443 42.23 -31.63 76.71
C GLU A 443 41.08 -30.96 75.93
N GLY A 444 41.10 -31.10 74.59
CA GLY A 444 40.08 -30.56 73.70
C GLY A 444 39.28 -31.65 73.01
N GLY A 445 37.95 -31.46 72.90
CA GLY A 445 37.11 -32.23 71.98
C GLY A 445 37.34 -31.77 70.53
N GLY A 446 37.10 -32.65 69.55
CA GLY A 446 37.12 -32.31 68.13
C GLY A 446 35.92 -31.44 67.72
N GLY A 447 36.12 -30.56 66.75
CA GLY A 447 35.01 -29.79 66.16
C GLY A 447 34.14 -30.64 65.24
N GLY A 448 32.86 -30.29 65.13
CA GLY A 448 31.93 -31.00 64.25
C GLY A 448 32.14 -30.67 62.77
N GLY A 449 31.89 -31.63 61.88
CA GLY A 449 32.00 -31.44 60.44
C GLY A 449 30.93 -30.49 59.89
N GLY A 450 31.28 -29.71 58.86
CA GLY A 450 30.32 -28.84 58.17
C GLY A 450 29.37 -29.64 57.26
N GLY A 451 28.14 -29.14 57.09
CA GLY A 451 27.12 -29.76 56.25
C GLY A 451 26.90 -29.07 54.91
N ASN A 452 26.49 -29.84 53.89
CA ASN A 452 25.92 -29.34 52.62
C ASN A 452 25.14 -30.45 51.91
N GLY A 453 23.83 -30.29 51.72
CA GLY A 453 22.94 -31.35 51.23
C GLY A 453 22.77 -32.54 52.20
N THR A 454 23.82 -32.90 52.93
CA THR A 454 23.85 -33.82 54.08
C THR A 454 24.40 -33.10 55.30
N ALA A 455 24.00 -33.55 56.49
CA ALA A 455 24.62 -33.07 57.73
C ALA A 455 26.08 -33.52 57.81
N GLY A 456 26.91 -32.76 58.51
CA GLY A 456 28.27 -33.19 58.85
C GLY A 456 28.27 -34.33 59.88
N ALA A 457 29.45 -34.77 60.28
CA ALA A 457 29.61 -35.69 61.40
C ALA A 457 29.86 -34.92 62.70
N GLU A 458 29.56 -35.53 63.85
CA GLU A 458 30.06 -34.99 65.13
C GLU A 458 31.58 -35.13 65.21
N GLY A 459 32.24 -34.21 65.93
CA GLY A 459 33.68 -34.29 66.18
C GLY A 459 34.03 -35.47 67.10
N GLY A 460 35.32 -35.71 67.33
CA GLY A 460 35.75 -36.74 68.30
C GLY A 460 35.61 -36.27 69.75
N LEU A 461 35.21 -37.15 70.67
CA LEU A 461 35.28 -36.90 72.12
C LEU A 461 36.73 -36.74 72.58
N GLY A 462 36.98 -35.80 73.50
CA GLY A 462 38.26 -35.73 74.20
C GLY A 462 38.44 -36.94 75.14
N PHE A 463 39.68 -37.42 75.30
CA PHE A 463 39.99 -38.62 76.10
C PHE A 463 39.47 -38.54 77.55
N SER A 464 39.51 -37.34 78.14
CA SER A 464 39.02 -37.04 79.49
C SER A 464 37.59 -36.45 79.54
N GLY A 465 36.81 -36.60 78.46
CA GLY A 465 35.38 -36.23 78.42
C GLY A 465 35.07 -34.79 77.99
N ALA A 466 36.03 -34.07 77.39
CA ALA A 466 35.74 -32.81 76.73
C ALA A 466 34.72 -33.00 75.59
N ALA A 467 33.67 -32.17 75.54
CA ALA A 467 32.56 -32.37 74.61
C ALA A 467 32.96 -32.08 73.17
N GLN A 468 32.52 -32.96 72.26
CA GLN A 468 32.67 -32.82 70.82
C GLN A 468 31.77 -31.71 70.25
N GLY A 469 32.19 -31.12 69.14
CA GLY A 469 31.33 -30.27 68.34
C GLY A 469 30.26 -31.10 67.64
N GLN A 470 29.01 -30.62 67.62
CA GLN A 470 27.92 -31.35 66.95
C GLN A 470 28.02 -31.24 65.42
N ALA A 471 27.35 -32.16 64.74
CA ALA A 471 27.24 -32.15 63.28
C ALA A 471 26.64 -30.85 62.74
N GLY A 472 27.31 -30.24 61.75
CA GLY A 472 26.77 -29.10 61.03
C GLY A 472 25.50 -29.48 60.26
N ALA A 473 24.48 -28.61 60.29
CA ALA A 473 23.19 -28.88 59.65
C ALA A 473 23.30 -29.06 58.12
N ALA A 474 22.48 -29.96 57.57
CA ALA A 474 22.29 -30.06 56.14
C ALA A 474 21.61 -28.79 55.60
N ARG A 475 22.04 -28.33 54.44
CA ARG A 475 21.36 -27.27 53.69
C ARG A 475 20.36 -27.85 52.70
N ALA A 476 19.39 -27.03 52.30
CA ALA A 476 18.52 -27.36 51.18
C ALA A 476 19.37 -27.63 49.92
N ASN A 477 19.17 -28.80 49.32
CA ASN A 477 19.88 -29.22 48.12
C ASN A 477 19.14 -28.70 46.87
N THR A 478 19.16 -27.39 46.65
CA THR A 478 18.58 -26.75 45.46
C THR A 478 19.65 -26.47 44.42
N LEU A 479 19.26 -26.45 43.13
CA LEU A 479 20.18 -26.12 42.03
C LEU A 479 20.54 -24.63 41.97
N GLN A 480 19.72 -23.78 42.60
CA GLN A 480 19.91 -22.35 42.73
C GLN A 480 19.58 -21.90 44.17
N PRO A 481 20.37 -21.01 44.78
CA PRO A 481 21.71 -20.61 44.33
C PRO A 481 22.71 -21.79 44.41
N LEU A 482 23.70 -21.81 43.52
CA LEU A 482 24.80 -22.76 43.56
C LEU A 482 25.72 -22.41 44.75
N LEU A 483 25.80 -23.29 45.75
CA LEU A 483 26.55 -23.05 46.99
C LEU A 483 27.42 -24.27 47.36
N GLY A 484 28.66 -23.99 47.76
CA GLY A 484 29.55 -25.01 48.31
C GLY A 484 29.17 -25.39 49.74
N GLY A 485 29.90 -26.36 50.27
CA GLY A 485 29.75 -26.78 51.65
C GLY A 485 30.48 -25.93 52.65
N CYS A 486 30.18 -26.19 53.92
CA CYS A 486 30.72 -25.42 55.02
C CYS A 486 31.95 -26.03 55.65
N ALA A 487 32.75 -25.15 56.26
CA ALA A 487 33.81 -25.55 57.16
C ALA A 487 33.23 -26.28 58.38
N GLY A 488 34.01 -27.22 58.89
CA GLY A 488 33.79 -27.75 60.23
C GLY A 488 34.12 -26.72 61.31
N GLY A 489 33.67 -26.99 62.53
CA GLY A 489 34.07 -26.24 63.71
C GLY A 489 35.53 -26.50 64.07
N ASP A 490 36.14 -25.54 64.78
CA ASP A 490 37.46 -25.72 65.39
C ASP A 490 37.37 -26.71 66.55
N GLY A 491 38.48 -27.37 66.89
CA GLY A 491 38.59 -28.16 68.12
C GLY A 491 38.54 -27.28 69.37
N GLY A 492 38.44 -27.92 70.54
CA GLY A 492 38.54 -27.25 71.83
C GLY A 492 39.99 -26.90 72.19
N GLY A 493 40.25 -25.65 72.59
CA GLY A 493 41.57 -25.22 73.05
C GLY A 493 41.54 -23.91 73.83
N VAL A 494 42.57 -23.66 74.64
CA VAL A 494 42.85 -22.39 75.34
C VAL A 494 44.35 -22.13 75.24
N ALA A 495 44.80 -20.87 75.12
CA ALA A 495 46.24 -20.62 75.08
C ALA A 495 46.95 -21.18 76.33
N PRO A 496 48.07 -21.93 76.20
CA PRO A 496 48.87 -22.15 74.99
C PRO A 496 48.45 -23.34 74.10
N ALA A 497 47.44 -24.13 74.48
CA ALA A 497 46.87 -25.21 73.67
C ALA A 497 45.99 -24.64 72.53
N ILE A 498 46.63 -24.35 71.40
CA ILE A 498 45.97 -23.86 70.19
C ILE A 498 45.02 -24.95 69.66
N PRO A 499 43.71 -24.67 69.49
CA PRO A 499 42.78 -25.64 68.96
C PRO A 499 43.13 -26.02 67.52
N GLY A 500 42.92 -27.29 67.17
CA GLY A 500 42.98 -27.73 65.78
C GLY A 500 41.93 -27.00 64.95
N LYS A 501 42.31 -26.57 63.73
CA LYS A 501 41.38 -25.89 62.83
C LYS A 501 40.38 -26.87 62.21
N GLY A 502 39.13 -26.44 62.12
CA GLY A 502 38.12 -27.16 61.36
C GLY A 502 38.51 -27.23 59.89
N GLY A 503 38.26 -28.39 59.25
CA GLY A 503 38.51 -28.53 57.83
C GLY A 503 37.63 -27.61 57.00
N ALA A 504 38.18 -27.05 55.93
CA ALA A 504 37.47 -26.16 55.03
C ALA A 504 36.36 -26.89 54.27
N GLY A 505 35.29 -26.15 53.98
CA GLY A 505 34.16 -26.64 53.22
C GLY A 505 34.54 -26.97 51.77
N GLY A 506 33.87 -27.98 51.25
CA GLY A 506 33.91 -28.29 49.83
C GLY A 506 33.33 -27.16 48.98
N GLY A 507 33.75 -27.07 47.72
CA GLY A 507 33.23 -26.10 46.77
C GLY A 507 31.91 -26.52 46.13
N ALA A 508 31.49 -25.78 45.11
CA ALA A 508 30.37 -26.09 44.24
C ALA A 508 30.76 -25.90 42.77
N ILE A 509 30.42 -26.90 41.96
CA ILE A 509 30.66 -26.92 40.53
C ILE A 509 29.38 -27.32 39.80
N GLN A 510 29.07 -26.62 38.72
CA GLN A 510 28.13 -27.09 37.69
C GLN A 510 28.91 -27.38 36.42
N ILE A 511 28.70 -28.56 35.84
CA ILE A 511 29.16 -28.88 34.49
C ILE A 511 27.92 -28.95 33.61
N SER A 512 27.90 -28.17 32.54
CA SER A 512 26.82 -28.18 31.56
C SER A 512 27.41 -28.37 30.19
N VAL A 513 26.88 -29.35 29.44
CA VAL A 513 27.41 -29.75 28.14
C VAL A 513 26.27 -29.74 27.14
N ALA A 514 26.44 -29.01 26.03
CA ALA A 514 25.41 -28.90 25.00
C ALA A 514 25.21 -30.21 24.23
N ARG A 515 26.27 -31.04 24.15
CA ARG A 515 26.29 -32.32 23.45
C ARG A 515 26.63 -33.48 24.40
N GLU A 516 27.56 -34.36 24.02
CA GLU A 516 27.87 -35.54 24.82
C GLU A 516 28.83 -35.22 25.97
N LEU A 517 28.47 -35.65 27.19
CA LEU A 517 29.34 -35.61 28.38
C LEU A 517 29.81 -37.02 28.74
N THR A 518 31.10 -37.28 28.62
CA THR A 518 31.75 -38.51 29.09
C THR A 518 32.58 -38.22 30.33
N VAL A 519 32.32 -38.91 31.44
CA VAL A 519 33.09 -38.76 32.69
C VAL A 519 33.79 -40.08 33.03
N SER A 520 35.13 -40.05 33.04
CA SER A 520 35.95 -41.24 33.30
C SER A 520 36.81 -41.15 34.57
N LYS A 521 36.84 -39.98 35.22
CA LYS A 521 37.56 -39.73 36.48
C LYS A 521 36.68 -39.01 37.50
N VAL A 522 37.24 -38.81 38.68
CA VAL A 522 36.53 -38.26 39.85
C VAL A 522 36.30 -36.76 39.67
N ILE A 523 35.04 -36.35 39.83
CA ILE A 523 34.67 -34.97 40.11
C ILE A 523 34.36 -34.90 41.61
N SER A 524 35.08 -34.07 42.37
CA SER A 524 34.95 -34.03 43.83
C SER A 524 34.78 -32.62 44.35
N THR A 525 33.80 -32.45 45.23
CA THR A 525 33.52 -31.24 46.00
C THR A 525 33.57 -31.53 47.51
N SER A 526 34.41 -32.47 47.95
CA SER A 526 34.47 -32.88 49.36
C SER A 526 34.99 -31.78 50.28
N GLY A 527 34.62 -31.80 51.55
CA GLY A 527 35.30 -31.03 52.59
C GLY A 527 36.75 -31.48 52.80
N GLY A 528 37.55 -30.64 53.45
CA GLY A 528 38.97 -30.87 53.73
C GLY A 528 39.29 -31.34 55.15
N GLY A 529 38.26 -31.66 55.95
CA GLY A 529 38.35 -32.07 57.34
C GLY A 529 38.21 -33.56 57.58
#